data_AF-R9R927-F1
#
_entry.id   AF-R9R927-F1
#
_cell.length_a   1.000
_cell.length_b   1.000
_cell.length_c   1.000
_cell.angle_alpha   90.00
_cell.angle_beta   90.00
_cell.angle_gamma   90.00
#
_symmetry.space_group_name_H-M   'P 1'
#
loop_
_entity.id
_entity.type
_entity.pdbx_description
1 polymer ?
#
loop_
_entity_poly.entity_id
_entity_poly.type
_entity_poly.pdbx_seq_one_letter_code
_entity_poly.pdbx_strand_id
1 'polypeptide(L)'
;MRTIFRCLLESAVYTILVLLIFYFLPYTKKEFLILNLHPLEIVVALMSLRYGTYLGILSSFIAISGYIFAYLHSGNDMILFLLKFQYYKFFLMFLFTAMILGKFKLNYKNREEDLKKGFEHLENSFQEEKEKNQQLLDINISLKNQIIRSGGSIVSFHNLKRELLQLKKEELYEKILEIFRQLLACEVCSMYTLADNKLTRRFEIGKSKMEREILLDTKEGERFLEVSKKSTSLIFPFDITGKQPIFIGPLYNEKNIMGFLEIENFSYTTGEKYNFELFKILMEEINEILQKRGD
;
A
#
# COMPACT_ATOMS: atom_id res chain seq x y z
N MET A 1 38.00 4.98 13.16
CA MET A 1 39.33 4.96 13.83
C MET A 1 39.97 3.58 13.86
N ARG A 2 39.31 2.52 14.36
CA ARG A 2 39.92 1.17 14.51
C ARG A 2 40.49 0.59 13.21
N THR A 3 39.81 0.77 12.08
CA THR A 3 40.27 0.27 10.75
C THR A 3 41.47 1.03 10.22
N ILE A 4 41.53 2.34 10.45
CA ILE A 4 42.65 3.20 10.05
C ILE A 4 43.90 2.81 10.84
N PHE A 5 43.76 2.65 12.16
CA PHE A 5 44.86 2.24 13.04
C PHE A 5 45.39 0.85 12.67
N ARG A 6 44.51 -0.12 12.39
CA ARG A 6 44.90 -1.45 11.91
C ARG A 6 45.63 -1.39 10.57
N CYS A 7 45.14 -0.60 9.61
CA CYS A 7 45.79 -0.44 8.31
C CYS A 7 47.20 0.15 8.47
N LEU A 8 47.36 1.20 9.28
CA LEU A 8 48.66 1.83 9.55
C LEU A 8 49.64 0.84 10.20
N LEU A 9 49.18 0.10 11.22
CA LEU A 9 50.00 -0.86 11.93
C LEU A 9 50.41 -2.03 11.03
N GLU A 10 49.47 -2.63 10.30
CA GLU A 10 49.76 -3.72 9.37
C GLU A 10 50.70 -3.26 8.25
N SER A 11 50.49 -2.07 7.69
CA SER A 11 51.35 -1.51 6.63
C SER A 11 52.78 -1.27 7.13
N ALA A 12 52.93 -0.74 8.34
CA ALA A 12 54.23 -0.55 8.98
C ALA A 12 54.94 -1.89 9.24
N VAL A 13 54.24 -2.87 9.81
CA VAL A 13 54.79 -4.21 10.09
C VAL A 13 55.24 -4.90 8.80
N TYR A 14 54.43 -4.90 7.75
CA TYR A 14 54.83 -5.52 6.48
C TYR A 14 55.97 -4.78 5.78
N THR A 15 56.01 -3.46 5.88
CA THR A 15 57.13 -2.66 5.35
C THR A 15 58.43 -3.00 6.07
N ILE A 16 58.41 -3.09 7.41
CA ILE A 16 59.56 -3.49 8.22
C ILE A 16 60.00 -4.93 7.89
N LEU A 17 59.05 -5.85 7.74
CA LEU A 17 59.32 -7.24 7.38
C LEU A 17 59.99 -7.35 6.01
N VAL A 18 59.49 -6.61 5.02
CA VAL A 18 60.11 -6.55 3.68
C VAL A 18 61.52 -5.97 3.74
N LEU A 19 61.75 -4.92 4.53
CA LEU A 19 63.10 -4.36 4.72
C LEU A 19 64.03 -5.37 5.41
N LEU A 20 63.57 -6.11 6.42
CA LEU A 20 64.37 -7.11 7.11
C LEU A 20 64.79 -8.24 6.15
N ILE A 21 63.86 -8.76 5.35
CA ILE A 21 64.10 -9.88 4.44
C ILE A 21 64.94 -9.47 3.22
N PHE A 22 64.61 -8.34 2.58
CA PHE A 22 65.20 -7.99 1.28
C PHE A 22 66.35 -6.98 1.38
N TYR A 23 66.40 -6.16 2.42
CA TYR A 23 67.42 -5.10 2.55
C TYR A 23 68.53 -5.45 3.54
N PHE A 24 68.21 -6.08 4.68
CA PHE A 24 69.22 -6.44 5.69
C PHE A 24 69.93 -7.78 5.42
N LEU A 25 69.40 -8.65 4.55
CA LEU A 25 70.15 -9.83 4.12
C LEU A 25 71.34 -9.44 3.23
N PRO A 26 72.54 -10.02 3.46
CA PRO A 26 73.79 -9.55 2.87
C PRO A 26 73.88 -9.69 1.34
N TYR A 27 73.08 -10.58 0.75
CA TYR A 27 73.16 -10.90 -0.68
C TYR A 27 72.32 -10.00 -1.60
N THR A 28 71.40 -9.19 -1.07
CA THR A 28 70.40 -8.46 -1.87
C THR A 28 70.44 -6.93 -1.72
N LYS A 29 71.27 -6.40 -0.81
CA LYS A 29 71.27 -4.97 -0.43
C LYS A 29 71.45 -4.00 -1.61
N LYS A 30 72.34 -4.32 -2.55
CA LYS A 30 72.59 -3.48 -3.75
C LYS A 30 71.51 -3.63 -4.81
N GLU A 31 70.92 -4.81 -4.94
CA GLU A 31 69.90 -5.10 -5.94
C GLU A 31 68.52 -4.57 -5.54
N PHE A 32 68.24 -4.49 -4.23
CA PHE A 32 66.97 -4.02 -3.67
C PHE A 32 66.50 -2.68 -4.25
N LEU A 33 67.42 -1.72 -4.41
CA LEU A 33 67.12 -0.37 -4.93
C LEU A 33 66.91 -0.32 -6.45
N ILE A 34 67.20 -1.42 -7.17
CA ILE A 34 67.24 -1.47 -8.63
C ILE A 34 66.19 -2.45 -9.21
N LEU A 35 65.63 -3.33 -8.37
CA LEU A 35 64.61 -4.31 -8.76
C LEU A 35 63.45 -3.68 -9.53
N ASN A 36 63.18 -4.13 -10.75
CA ASN A 36 62.10 -3.57 -11.57
C ASN A 36 60.72 -3.67 -10.92
N LEU A 37 60.45 -4.75 -10.19
CA LEU A 37 59.30 -4.87 -9.31
C LEU A 37 59.77 -4.81 -7.87
N HIS A 38 59.48 -3.69 -7.20
CA HIS A 38 59.92 -3.50 -5.83
C HIS A 38 59.07 -4.34 -4.87
N PRO A 39 59.65 -5.08 -3.91
CA PRO A 39 58.86 -5.90 -2.97
C PRO A 39 57.81 -5.10 -2.17
N LEU A 40 58.08 -3.82 -1.88
CA LEU A 40 57.10 -2.91 -1.26
C LEU A 40 55.88 -2.63 -2.13
N GLU A 41 55.97 -2.79 -3.46
CA GLU A 41 54.84 -2.66 -4.39
C GLU A 41 53.76 -3.69 -4.05
N ILE A 42 54.17 -4.91 -3.71
CA ILE A 42 53.27 -6.02 -3.36
C ILE A 42 52.50 -5.67 -2.08
N VAL A 43 53.17 -5.06 -1.10
CA VAL A 43 52.54 -4.62 0.15
C VAL A 43 51.48 -3.56 -0.14
N VAL A 44 51.81 -2.55 -0.95
CA VAL A 44 50.88 -1.49 -1.33
C VAL A 44 49.69 -2.07 -2.11
N ALA A 45 49.93 -3.00 -3.03
CA ALA A 45 48.89 -3.67 -3.80
C ALA A 45 47.90 -4.43 -2.90
N LEU A 46 48.42 -5.26 -1.97
CA LEU A 46 47.61 -6.01 -1.02
C LEU A 46 46.81 -5.09 -0.08
N MET A 47 47.43 -4.02 0.41
CA MET A 47 46.77 -3.05 1.29
C MET A 47 45.66 -2.31 0.57
N SER A 48 45.89 -1.93 -0.68
CA SER A 48 44.91 -1.19 -1.50
C SER A 48 43.72 -2.07 -1.88
N LEU A 49 43.94 -3.35 -2.18
CA LEU A 49 42.87 -4.33 -2.41
C LEU A 49 42.04 -4.61 -1.15
N ARG A 50 42.68 -4.63 0.03
CA ARG A 50 41.99 -4.94 1.28
C ARG A 50 41.21 -3.75 1.84
N TYR A 51 41.85 -2.59 1.89
CA TYR A 51 41.36 -1.42 2.60
C TYR A 51 40.80 -0.31 1.70
N GLY A 52 40.96 -0.41 0.37
CA GLY A 52 40.46 0.54 -0.61
C GLY A 52 41.40 1.74 -0.84
N THR A 53 40.96 2.69 -1.66
CA THR A 53 41.81 3.76 -2.21
C THR A 53 42.46 4.66 -1.16
N TYR A 54 41.68 5.22 -0.23
CA TYR A 54 42.21 6.19 0.74
C TYR A 54 43.26 5.58 1.67
N LEU A 55 43.01 4.35 2.13
CA LEU A 55 43.93 3.63 3.01
C LEU A 55 45.12 3.03 2.24
N GLY A 56 44.90 2.64 0.97
CA GLY A 56 45.96 2.25 0.05
C GLY A 56 46.97 3.38 -0.19
N ILE A 57 46.50 4.61 -0.36
CA ILE A 57 47.36 5.81 -0.49
C ILE A 57 48.16 6.06 0.80
N LEU A 58 47.56 5.88 1.97
CA LEU A 58 48.30 5.96 3.24
C LEU A 58 49.37 4.87 3.34
N SER A 59 49.07 3.64 2.89
CA SER A 59 50.06 2.56 2.82
C SER A 59 51.18 2.85 1.83
N SER A 60 50.91 3.53 0.71
CA SER A 60 51.95 3.90 -0.25
C SER A 60 52.91 4.92 0.35
N PHE A 61 52.43 5.89 1.13
CA PHE A 61 53.32 6.81 1.87
C PHE A 61 54.25 6.09 2.85
N ILE A 62 53.74 5.08 3.57
CA ILE A 62 54.57 4.26 4.48
C ILE A 62 55.65 3.49 3.69
N ALA A 63 55.28 2.90 2.56
CA ALA A 63 56.22 2.21 1.68
C ALA A 63 57.28 3.17 1.09
N ILE A 64 56.87 4.39 0.71
CA ILE A 64 57.78 5.45 0.26
C ILE A 64 58.76 5.82 1.36
N SER A 65 58.30 6.02 2.60
CA SER A 65 59.18 6.30 3.74
C SER A 65 60.17 5.15 3.99
N GLY A 66 59.71 3.90 3.91
CA GLY A 66 60.58 2.73 4.04
C GLY A 66 61.63 2.65 2.92
N TYR A 67 61.25 2.99 1.69
CA TYR A 67 62.16 3.02 0.54
C TYR A 67 63.21 4.13 0.67
N ILE A 68 62.81 5.34 1.05
CA ILE A 68 63.73 6.47 1.29
C ILE A 68 64.71 6.14 2.42
N PHE A 69 64.25 5.49 3.50
CA PHE A 69 65.12 5.04 4.58
C PHE A 69 66.21 4.07 4.08
N ALA A 70 65.83 3.05 3.29
CA ALA A 70 66.76 2.11 2.69
C ALA A 70 67.75 2.79 1.72
N TYR A 71 67.30 3.79 0.97
CA TYR A 71 68.13 4.55 0.05
C TYR A 71 69.18 5.41 0.77
N LEU A 72 68.78 6.14 1.82
CA LEU A 72 69.69 6.96 2.63
C LEU A 72 70.68 6.11 3.42
N HIS A 73 70.24 4.99 4.01
CA HIS A 73 71.11 4.08 4.75
C HIS A 73 72.17 3.40 3.84
N SER A 74 71.94 3.38 2.53
CA SER A 74 72.92 2.88 1.56
C SER A 74 74.00 3.90 1.21
N GLY A 75 73.95 5.12 1.78
CA GLY A 75 74.93 6.19 1.56
C GLY A 75 74.71 6.98 0.26
N ASN A 76 73.53 6.86 -0.35
CA ASN A 76 73.21 7.56 -1.59
C ASN A 76 72.72 9.00 -1.33
N ASP A 77 73.04 9.92 -2.24
CA ASP A 77 72.60 11.31 -2.18
C ASP A 77 71.11 11.45 -2.57
N MET A 78 70.37 12.26 -1.81
CA MET A 78 68.96 12.57 -2.03
C MET A 78 68.75 13.40 -3.31
N ILE A 79 69.74 14.18 -3.74
CA ILE A 79 69.69 14.88 -5.03
C ILE A 79 69.66 13.87 -6.18
N LEU A 80 70.44 12.78 -6.07
CA LEU A 80 70.51 11.72 -7.07
C LEU A 80 69.19 10.94 -7.18
N PHE A 81 68.43 10.84 -6.09
CA PHE A 81 67.12 10.18 -6.06
C PHE A 81 66.12 10.88 -6.99
N LEU A 82 66.08 12.22 -6.95
CA LEU A 82 65.14 13.02 -7.74
C LEU A 82 65.58 13.14 -9.21
N LEU A 83 66.89 13.10 -9.48
CA LEU A 83 67.42 13.24 -10.83
C LEU A 83 67.39 11.93 -11.64
N LYS A 84 67.54 10.77 -10.99
CA LYS A 84 67.59 9.47 -11.69
C LYS A 84 66.23 8.78 -11.72
N PHE A 85 65.69 8.55 -12.92
CA PHE A 85 64.46 7.79 -13.17
C PHE A 85 64.41 6.43 -12.46
N GLN A 86 65.56 5.76 -12.38
CA GLN A 86 65.69 4.47 -11.72
C GLN A 86 65.20 4.47 -10.27
N TYR A 87 65.31 5.59 -9.54
CA TYR A 87 64.97 5.66 -8.12
C TYR A 87 63.60 6.30 -7.87
N TYR A 88 63.27 7.41 -8.54
CA TYR A 88 61.96 8.05 -8.30
C TYR A 88 60.79 7.31 -8.96
N LYS A 89 61.00 6.41 -9.92
CA LYS A 89 59.92 5.64 -10.56
C LYS A 89 59.06 4.87 -9.55
N PHE A 90 59.65 4.35 -8.46
CA PHE A 90 58.92 3.57 -7.46
C PHE A 90 57.94 4.41 -6.65
N PHE A 91 58.24 5.71 -6.44
CA PHE A 91 57.30 6.63 -5.81
C PHE A 91 56.00 6.72 -6.62
N LEU A 92 56.13 6.87 -7.94
CA LEU A 92 54.99 6.91 -8.85
C LEU A 92 54.28 5.56 -8.89
N MET A 93 55.01 4.45 -9.00
CA MET A 93 54.43 3.10 -9.06
C MET A 93 53.58 2.79 -7.83
N PHE A 94 54.09 3.00 -6.61
CA PHE A 94 53.32 2.76 -5.38
C PHE A 94 52.02 3.57 -5.35
N LEU A 95 52.05 4.83 -5.79
CA LEU A 95 50.87 5.68 -5.79
C LEU A 95 49.85 5.26 -6.86
N PHE A 96 50.30 4.93 -8.07
CA PHE A 96 49.44 4.44 -9.14
C PHE A 96 48.79 3.10 -8.79
N THR A 97 49.56 2.16 -8.26
CA THR A 97 49.06 0.86 -7.81
C THR A 97 48.01 1.03 -6.72
N ALA A 98 48.26 1.91 -5.73
CA ALA A 98 47.29 2.20 -4.69
C ALA A 98 45.98 2.79 -5.23
N MET A 99 46.09 3.70 -6.20
CA MET A 99 44.93 4.33 -6.82
C MET A 99 44.11 3.33 -7.64
N ILE A 100 44.76 2.55 -8.50
CA ILE A 100 44.08 1.59 -9.40
C ILE A 100 43.41 0.49 -8.59
N LEU A 101 44.18 -0.24 -7.78
CA LEU A 101 43.64 -1.38 -7.01
C LEU A 101 42.67 -0.93 -5.92
N GLY A 102 42.93 0.23 -5.32
CA GLY A 102 42.00 0.84 -4.37
C GLY A 102 40.66 1.17 -5.01
N LYS A 103 40.65 1.75 -6.22
CA LYS A 103 39.44 2.02 -6.99
C LYS A 103 38.68 0.74 -7.33
N PHE A 104 39.38 -0.33 -7.70
CA PHE A 104 38.74 -1.63 -7.91
C PHE A 104 37.96 -2.08 -6.68
N LYS A 105 38.60 -2.09 -5.50
CA LYS A 105 37.92 -2.48 -4.25
C LYS A 105 36.72 -1.59 -3.94
N LEU A 106 36.85 -0.27 -4.14
CA LEU A 106 35.77 0.67 -3.90
C LEU A 106 34.58 0.42 -4.84
N ASN A 107 34.84 0.21 -6.14
CA ASN A 107 33.81 -0.08 -7.12
C ASN A 107 33.07 -1.40 -6.81
N TYR A 108 33.80 -2.45 -6.41
CA TYR A 108 33.18 -3.71 -6.00
C TYR A 108 32.27 -3.52 -4.80
N LYS A 109 32.74 -2.80 -3.77
CA LYS A 109 31.94 -2.51 -2.58
C LYS A 109 30.69 -1.70 -2.90
N ASN A 110 30.81 -0.67 -3.73
CA ASN A 110 29.67 0.15 -4.14
C ASN A 110 28.65 -0.69 -4.91
N ARG A 111 29.10 -1.53 -5.84
CA ARG A 111 28.22 -2.41 -6.62
C ARG A 111 27.51 -3.43 -5.73
N GLU A 112 28.18 -3.95 -4.71
CA GLU A 112 27.57 -4.84 -3.71
C GLU A 112 26.49 -4.11 -2.91
N GLU A 113 26.77 -2.88 -2.44
CA GLU A 113 25.79 -2.06 -1.73
C GLU A 113 24.59 -1.68 -2.61
N ASP A 114 24.83 -1.32 -3.87
CA ASP A 114 23.77 -0.98 -4.84
C ASP A 114 22.89 -2.20 -5.15
N LEU A 115 23.50 -3.39 -5.33
CA LEU A 115 22.76 -4.64 -5.52
C LEU A 115 21.91 -4.97 -4.30
N LYS A 116 22.44 -4.79 -3.08
CA LYS A 116 21.69 -5.05 -1.86
C LYS A 116 20.49 -4.11 -1.72
N LYS A 117 20.68 -2.81 -1.97
CA LYS A 117 19.59 -1.82 -1.99
C LYS A 117 18.55 -2.14 -3.06
N GLY A 118 18.99 -2.56 -4.25
CA GLY A 118 18.10 -2.98 -5.33
C GLY A 118 17.25 -4.19 -4.95
N PHE A 119 17.85 -5.18 -4.27
CA PHE A 119 17.14 -6.35 -3.77
C PHE A 119 16.10 -5.97 -2.70
N GLU A 120 16.49 -5.19 -1.70
CA GLU A 120 15.57 -4.71 -0.65
C GLU A 120 14.39 -3.90 -1.25
N HIS A 121 14.66 -3.05 -2.25
CA HIS A 121 13.60 -2.31 -2.92
C HIS A 121 12.65 -3.23 -3.69
N LEU A 122 13.19 -4.20 -4.44
CA LEU A 122 12.38 -5.16 -5.20
C LEU A 122 11.53 -6.04 -4.29
N GLU A 123 12.07 -6.48 -3.16
CA GLU A 123 11.34 -7.28 -2.16
C GLU A 123 10.18 -6.50 -1.55
N ASN A 124 10.41 -5.23 -1.18
CA ASN A 124 9.35 -4.35 -0.69
C ASN A 124 8.25 -4.13 -1.75
N SER A 125 8.62 -3.81 -2.99
CA SER A 125 7.64 -3.63 -4.08
C SER A 125 6.85 -4.90 -4.38
N PHE A 126 7.49 -6.07 -4.32
CA PHE A 126 6.81 -7.35 -4.49
C PHE A 126 5.77 -7.60 -3.39
N GLN A 127 6.12 -7.29 -2.14
CA GLN A 127 5.22 -7.45 -1.01
C GLN A 127 4.01 -6.50 -1.10
N GLU A 128 4.24 -5.23 -1.47
CA GLU A 128 3.16 -4.27 -1.71
C GLU A 128 2.21 -4.73 -2.83
N GLU A 129 2.75 -5.25 -3.94
CA GLU A 129 1.94 -5.72 -5.06
C GLU A 129 1.12 -6.95 -4.70
N LYS A 130 1.71 -7.86 -3.91
CA LYS A 130 1.02 -9.04 -3.37
C LYS A 130 -0.16 -8.64 -2.47
N GLU A 131 0.02 -7.65 -1.61
CA GLU A 131 -1.04 -7.14 -0.73
C GLU A 131 -2.17 -6.48 -1.53
N LYS A 132 -1.84 -5.65 -2.54
CA LYS A 132 -2.84 -5.06 -3.44
C LYS A 132 -3.63 -6.13 -4.19
N ASN A 133 -2.95 -7.16 -4.69
CA ASN A 133 -3.60 -8.25 -5.40
C ASN A 133 -4.56 -9.03 -4.49
N GLN A 134 -4.17 -9.28 -3.23
CA GLN A 134 -5.06 -9.92 -2.26
C GLN A 134 -6.31 -9.06 -1.99
N GLN A 135 -6.14 -7.74 -1.80
CA GLN A 135 -7.27 -6.83 -1.63
C GLN A 135 -8.21 -6.82 -2.83
N LEU A 136 -7.67 -6.86 -4.05
CA LEU A 136 -8.48 -6.94 -5.28
C LEU A 136 -9.26 -8.24 -5.37
N LEU A 137 -8.67 -9.37 -4.97
CA LEU A 137 -9.38 -10.66 -4.91
C LEU A 137 -10.53 -10.61 -3.89
N ASP A 138 -10.30 -10.04 -2.71
CA ASP A 138 -11.32 -9.92 -1.68
C ASP A 138 -12.48 -9.02 -2.13
N ILE A 139 -12.17 -7.90 -2.79
CA ILE A 139 -13.17 -7.02 -3.43
C ILE A 139 -13.95 -7.77 -4.50
N ASN A 140 -13.27 -8.53 -5.36
CA ASN A 140 -13.91 -9.30 -6.43
C ASN A 140 -14.90 -10.34 -5.87
N ILE A 141 -14.50 -11.07 -4.84
CA ILE A 141 -15.35 -12.04 -4.14
C ILE A 141 -16.56 -11.35 -3.52
N SER A 142 -16.36 -10.21 -2.86
CA SER A 142 -17.45 -9.42 -2.26
C SER A 142 -18.45 -8.94 -3.32
N LEU A 143 -17.96 -8.38 -4.43
CA LEU A 143 -18.81 -7.94 -5.55
C LEU A 143 -19.57 -9.11 -6.19
N LYS A 144 -18.92 -10.25 -6.40
CA LYS A 144 -19.57 -11.46 -6.92
C LYS A 144 -20.71 -11.91 -6.00
N ASN A 145 -20.48 -11.93 -4.69
CA ASN A 145 -21.51 -12.28 -3.71
C ASN A 145 -22.67 -11.28 -3.70
N GLN A 146 -22.39 -9.97 -3.88
CA GLN A 146 -23.43 -8.95 -4.02
C GLN A 146 -24.27 -9.17 -5.28
N ILE A 147 -23.66 -9.49 -6.42
CA ILE A 147 -24.37 -9.77 -7.69
C ILE A 147 -25.25 -11.02 -7.54
N ILE A 148 -24.72 -12.11 -6.98
CA ILE A 148 -25.47 -13.35 -6.77
C ILE A 148 -26.69 -13.08 -5.88
N ARG A 149 -26.52 -12.32 -4.79
CA ARG A 149 -27.63 -11.92 -3.92
C ARG A 149 -28.65 -11.06 -4.67
N SER A 150 -28.20 -10.12 -5.49
CA SER A 150 -29.07 -9.26 -6.32
C SER A 150 -29.92 -10.05 -7.29
N GLY A 151 -29.27 -10.91 -8.09
CA GLY A 151 -29.95 -11.75 -9.06
C GLY A 151 -30.95 -12.69 -8.38
N GLY A 152 -30.57 -13.30 -7.25
CA GLY A 152 -31.47 -14.14 -6.45
C GLY A 152 -32.70 -13.38 -5.93
N SER A 153 -32.52 -12.17 -5.39
CA SER A 153 -33.62 -11.35 -4.88
C SER A 153 -34.58 -10.89 -5.99
N ILE A 154 -34.05 -10.46 -7.15
CA ILE A 154 -34.86 -10.03 -8.30
C ILE A 154 -35.67 -11.20 -8.87
N VAL A 155 -35.04 -12.36 -9.07
CA VAL A 155 -35.74 -13.57 -9.56
C VAL A 155 -36.82 -14.00 -8.58
N SER A 156 -36.54 -13.95 -7.27
CA SER A 156 -37.51 -14.29 -6.23
C SER A 156 -38.71 -13.34 -6.26
N PHE A 157 -38.47 -12.03 -6.40
CA PHE A 157 -39.55 -11.05 -6.54
C PHE A 157 -40.41 -11.31 -7.78
N HIS A 158 -39.79 -11.59 -8.92
CA HIS A 158 -40.53 -11.88 -10.15
C HIS A 158 -41.47 -13.09 -10.02
N ASN A 159 -41.06 -14.11 -9.25
CA ASN A 159 -41.93 -15.25 -8.93
C ASN A 159 -43.13 -14.83 -8.06
N LEU A 160 -42.90 -13.98 -7.06
CA LEU A 160 -43.92 -13.46 -6.15
C LEU A 160 -44.88 -12.46 -6.82
N LYS A 161 -44.43 -11.74 -7.86
CA LYS A 161 -45.24 -10.77 -8.63
C LYS A 161 -46.56 -11.37 -9.14
N ARG A 162 -46.55 -12.64 -9.55
CA ARG A 162 -47.76 -13.33 -10.04
C ARG A 162 -48.82 -13.50 -8.95
N GLU A 163 -48.39 -13.75 -7.71
CA GLU A 163 -49.28 -13.90 -6.56
C GLU A 163 -49.90 -12.55 -6.17
N LEU A 164 -49.10 -11.48 -6.18
CA LEU A 164 -49.56 -10.12 -5.88
C LEU A 164 -50.68 -9.66 -6.81
N LEU A 165 -50.68 -10.09 -8.09
CA LEU A 165 -51.73 -9.76 -9.05
C LEU A 165 -53.07 -10.46 -8.77
N GLN A 166 -53.14 -11.43 -7.86
CA GLN A 166 -54.37 -12.19 -7.56
C GLN A 166 -54.99 -11.84 -6.19
N LEU A 167 -54.28 -11.10 -5.32
CA LEU A 167 -54.71 -10.79 -3.94
C LEU A 167 -55.72 -9.64 -3.86
N LYS A 168 -56.52 -9.56 -2.79
CA LYS A 168 -57.39 -8.41 -2.49
C LYS A 168 -56.57 -7.20 -2.01
N LYS A 169 -57.17 -5.99 -2.01
CA LYS A 169 -56.46 -4.73 -1.73
C LYS A 169 -55.84 -4.70 -0.33
N GLU A 170 -56.54 -5.15 0.71
CA GLU A 170 -55.97 -5.21 2.07
C GLU A 170 -54.86 -6.25 2.19
N GLU A 171 -55.04 -7.43 1.61
CA GLU A 171 -54.07 -8.54 1.63
C GLU A 171 -52.80 -8.21 0.81
N LEU A 172 -52.94 -7.37 -0.23
CA LEU A 172 -51.83 -6.94 -1.08
C LEU A 172 -50.77 -6.18 -0.28
N TYR A 173 -51.19 -5.21 0.53
CA TYR A 173 -50.27 -4.34 1.27
C TYR A 173 -49.49 -5.10 2.34
N GLU A 174 -50.14 -6.01 3.06
CA GLU A 174 -49.46 -6.90 4.01
C GLU A 174 -48.44 -7.80 3.29
N LYS A 175 -48.81 -8.35 2.12
CA LYS A 175 -47.92 -9.21 1.35
C LYS A 175 -46.73 -8.43 0.77
N ILE A 176 -46.93 -7.19 0.33
CA ILE A 176 -45.86 -6.29 -0.11
C ILE A 176 -44.83 -6.08 1.01
N LEU A 177 -45.28 -5.77 2.23
CA LEU A 177 -44.37 -5.60 3.37
C LEU A 177 -43.63 -6.90 3.70
N GLU A 178 -44.30 -8.05 3.60
CA GLU A 178 -43.67 -9.35 3.83
C GLU A 178 -42.56 -9.64 2.80
N ILE A 179 -42.79 -9.33 1.53
CA ILE A 179 -41.79 -9.46 0.45
C ILE A 179 -40.59 -8.55 0.73
N PHE A 180 -40.83 -7.32 1.18
CA PHE A 180 -39.74 -6.40 1.54
C PHE A 180 -38.94 -6.94 2.73
N ARG A 181 -39.62 -7.48 3.75
CA ARG A 181 -38.95 -8.15 4.86
C ARG A 181 -38.09 -9.33 4.39
N GLN A 182 -38.60 -10.18 3.50
CA GLN A 182 -37.87 -11.36 3.03
C GLN A 182 -36.68 -11.01 2.13
N LEU A 183 -36.85 -10.07 1.20
CA LEU A 183 -35.83 -9.76 0.20
C LEU A 183 -34.78 -8.75 0.66
N LEU A 184 -35.15 -7.82 1.55
CA LEU A 184 -34.27 -6.79 2.09
C LEU A 184 -33.80 -7.08 3.52
N ALA A 185 -34.31 -8.16 4.15
CA ALA A 185 -34.02 -8.52 5.54
C ALA A 185 -34.27 -7.35 6.52
N CYS A 186 -35.32 -6.57 6.31
CA CYS A 186 -35.69 -5.49 7.23
C CYS A 186 -36.42 -6.02 8.48
N GLU A 187 -36.15 -5.41 9.64
CA GLU A 187 -36.80 -5.79 10.91
C GLU A 187 -38.11 -5.04 11.11
N VAL A 188 -38.12 -3.77 10.71
CA VAL A 188 -39.24 -2.86 10.89
C VAL A 188 -39.51 -2.14 9.58
N CYS A 189 -40.69 -2.38 9.02
CA CYS A 189 -41.19 -1.69 7.83
C CYS A 189 -42.67 -1.36 8.00
N SER A 190 -43.06 -0.21 7.46
CA SER A 190 -44.40 0.34 7.63
C SER A 190 -44.91 0.93 6.33
N MET A 191 -46.23 0.98 6.19
CA MET A 191 -46.89 1.67 5.10
C MET A 191 -47.82 2.75 5.62
N TYR A 192 -47.58 3.98 5.16
CA TYR A 192 -48.38 5.16 5.47
C TYR A 192 -49.24 5.53 4.27
N THR A 193 -50.50 5.88 4.52
CA THR A 193 -51.37 6.53 3.52
C THR A 193 -51.45 8.01 3.77
N LEU A 194 -51.45 8.80 2.70
CA LEU A 194 -51.52 10.25 2.72
C LEU A 194 -52.96 10.71 2.45
N ALA A 195 -53.56 11.45 3.38
CA ALA A 195 -54.82 12.16 3.19
C ALA A 195 -54.72 13.55 3.82
N ASP A 196 -55.06 14.61 3.06
CA ASP A 196 -55.11 16.01 3.53
C ASP A 196 -53.93 16.42 4.42
N ASN A 197 -52.70 16.17 3.96
CA ASN A 197 -51.44 16.50 4.64
C ASN A 197 -51.11 15.65 5.90
N LYS A 198 -51.91 14.61 6.17
CA LYS A 198 -51.73 13.69 7.28
C LYS A 198 -51.37 12.30 6.76
N LEU A 199 -50.26 11.77 7.27
CA LEU A 199 -49.81 10.40 7.07
C LEU A 199 -50.39 9.53 8.17
N THR A 200 -51.05 8.44 7.79
CA THR A 200 -51.60 7.45 8.74
C THR A 200 -51.00 6.08 8.44
N ARG A 201 -50.36 5.46 9.42
CA ARG A 201 -49.82 4.11 9.30
C ARG A 201 -50.97 3.10 9.22
N ARG A 202 -51.05 2.41 8.09
CA ARG A 202 -52.09 1.40 7.81
C ARG A 202 -51.60 0.00 8.13
N PHE A 203 -50.35 -0.29 7.78
CA PHE A 203 -49.74 -1.60 7.95
C PHE A 203 -48.34 -1.46 8.53
N GLU A 204 -47.96 -2.42 9.37
CA GLU A 204 -46.64 -2.49 9.99
C GLU A 204 -46.20 -3.95 10.10
N ILE A 205 -44.90 -4.18 9.89
CA ILE A 205 -44.23 -5.42 10.26
C ILE A 205 -43.10 -5.04 11.22
N GLY A 206 -43.05 -5.72 12.36
CA GLY A 206 -42.14 -5.39 13.46
C GLY A 206 -42.77 -4.40 14.45
N LYS A 207 -41.95 -3.83 15.34
CA LYS A 207 -42.39 -2.81 16.31
C LYS A 207 -41.83 -1.45 15.90
N SER A 208 -42.64 -0.69 15.17
CA SER A 208 -42.33 0.70 14.80
C SER A 208 -42.21 1.58 16.04
N LYS A 209 -41.15 2.39 16.10
CA LYS A 209 -40.99 3.44 17.12
C LYS A 209 -41.57 4.78 16.66
N MET A 210 -41.97 4.87 15.39
CA MET A 210 -42.59 6.05 14.81
C MET A 210 -44.05 6.17 15.19
N GLU A 211 -44.55 7.41 15.17
CA GLU A 211 -45.95 7.70 15.48
C GLU A 211 -46.88 7.13 14.40
N ARG A 212 -48.06 6.68 14.83
CA ARG A 212 -49.06 6.09 13.92
C ARG A 212 -49.65 7.14 12.97
N GLU A 213 -49.66 8.39 13.39
CA GLU A 213 -50.13 9.52 12.60
C GLU A 213 -49.05 10.59 12.60
N ILE A 214 -48.66 11.06 11.42
CA ILE A 214 -47.59 12.06 11.24
C ILE A 214 -48.13 13.16 10.33
N LEU A 215 -47.93 14.42 10.71
CA LEU A 215 -48.23 15.55 9.84
C LEU A 215 -47.01 15.82 8.95
N LEU A 216 -47.22 15.98 7.64
CA LEU A 216 -46.12 16.17 6.67
C LEU A 216 -45.29 17.43 6.95
N ASP A 217 -45.91 18.47 7.50
CA ASP A 217 -45.27 19.77 7.78
C ASP A 217 -44.52 19.80 9.12
N THR A 218 -44.47 18.69 9.88
CA THR A 218 -43.70 18.62 11.13
C THR A 218 -42.30 18.06 10.91
N LYS A 219 -41.46 18.14 11.95
CA LYS A 219 -40.08 17.64 11.91
C LYS A 219 -40.02 16.12 11.71
N GLU A 220 -41.05 15.40 12.15
CA GLU A 220 -41.22 13.97 11.95
C GLU A 220 -41.62 13.63 10.51
N GLY A 221 -42.36 14.54 9.84
CA GLY A 221 -42.79 14.43 8.44
C GLY A 221 -41.75 14.88 7.40
N GLU A 222 -40.69 15.57 7.81
CA GLU A 222 -39.72 16.22 6.91
C GLU A 222 -39.11 15.28 5.85
N ARG A 223 -38.74 14.05 6.24
CA ARG A 223 -38.18 13.06 5.30
C ARG A 223 -39.23 12.58 4.27
N PHE A 224 -40.48 12.40 4.69
CA PHE A 224 -41.58 12.07 3.77
C PHE A 224 -41.89 13.22 2.83
N LEU A 225 -41.84 14.46 3.32
CA LEU A 225 -42.03 15.66 2.51
C LEU A 225 -40.93 15.79 1.45
N GLU A 226 -39.67 15.46 1.79
CA GLU A 226 -38.58 15.46 0.82
C GLU A 226 -38.80 14.43 -0.30
N VAL A 227 -39.21 13.21 0.05
CA VAL A 227 -39.58 12.17 -0.92
C VAL A 227 -40.77 12.61 -1.77
N SER A 228 -41.79 13.23 -1.16
CA SER A 228 -42.95 13.76 -1.87
C SER A 228 -42.55 14.80 -2.92
N LYS A 229 -41.63 15.72 -2.57
CA LYS A 229 -41.14 16.76 -3.48
C LYS A 229 -40.29 16.20 -4.63
N LYS A 230 -39.42 15.23 -4.33
CA LYS A 230 -38.54 14.63 -5.34
C LYS A 230 -39.23 13.53 -6.16
N SER A 231 -40.39 13.03 -5.71
CA SER A 231 -41.15 11.95 -6.36
C SER A 231 -40.28 10.73 -6.69
N THR A 232 -39.34 10.39 -5.80
CA THR A 232 -38.43 9.26 -5.97
C THR A 232 -38.07 8.69 -4.61
N SER A 233 -37.75 7.40 -4.56
CA SER A 233 -37.29 6.74 -3.33
C SER A 233 -35.97 7.36 -2.85
N LEU A 234 -35.87 7.66 -1.56
CA LEU A 234 -34.68 8.29 -0.96
C LEU A 234 -34.13 7.44 0.20
N ILE A 235 -32.82 7.58 0.40
CA ILE A 235 -32.06 7.04 1.53
C ILE A 235 -31.65 8.19 2.44
N PHE A 236 -31.83 8.00 3.74
CA PHE A 236 -31.50 8.96 4.78
C PHE A 236 -30.49 8.39 5.78
N PRO A 237 -29.72 9.24 6.47
CA PRO A 237 -28.85 8.80 7.54
C PRO A 237 -29.61 8.05 8.64
N PHE A 238 -28.96 7.02 9.18
CA PHE A 238 -29.48 6.22 10.28
C PHE A 238 -29.79 7.10 11.50
N ASP A 239 -31.00 6.99 12.02
CA ASP A 239 -31.43 7.69 13.23
C ASP A 239 -31.31 6.77 14.45
N ILE A 240 -30.38 7.09 15.34
CA ILE A 240 -30.12 6.33 16.58
C ILE A 240 -31.37 6.31 17.49
N THR A 241 -32.21 7.34 17.42
CA THR A 241 -33.44 7.41 18.22
C THR A 241 -34.55 6.51 17.66
N GLY A 242 -34.43 6.08 16.40
CA GLY A 242 -35.41 5.26 15.68
C GLY A 242 -36.75 5.96 15.45
N LYS A 243 -36.76 7.30 15.43
CA LYS A 243 -37.98 8.10 15.21
C LYS A 243 -38.10 8.60 13.77
N GLN A 244 -37.11 8.30 12.94
CA GLN A 244 -37.12 8.62 11.52
C GLN A 244 -36.65 7.42 10.68
N PRO A 245 -37.25 7.20 9.50
CA PRO A 245 -36.96 6.04 8.68
C PRO A 245 -35.70 6.21 7.83
N ILE A 246 -35.06 5.10 7.50
CA ILE A 246 -33.82 5.05 6.70
C ILE A 246 -34.17 5.11 5.22
N PHE A 247 -35.07 4.25 4.74
CA PHE A 247 -35.55 4.25 3.35
C PHE A 247 -37.01 4.66 3.31
N ILE A 248 -37.35 5.50 2.33
CA ILE A 248 -38.73 5.88 2.06
C ILE A 248 -38.94 5.81 0.55
N GLY A 249 -40.01 5.14 0.13
CA GLY A 249 -40.44 5.04 -1.26
C GLY A 249 -41.88 5.54 -1.42
N PRO A 250 -42.17 6.41 -2.41
CA PRO A 250 -43.53 6.86 -2.68
C PRO A 250 -44.35 5.73 -3.34
N LEU A 251 -45.61 5.61 -2.92
CA LEU A 251 -46.61 4.75 -3.54
C LEU A 251 -47.55 5.59 -4.40
N TYR A 252 -47.67 5.22 -5.67
CA TYR A 252 -48.47 5.95 -6.64
C TYR A 252 -49.78 5.22 -6.97
N ASN A 253 -50.84 6.01 -7.14
CA ASN A 253 -51.99 5.61 -7.96
C ASN A 253 -52.12 6.64 -9.09
N GLU A 254 -52.08 6.15 -10.32
CA GLU A 254 -51.89 6.94 -11.52
C GLU A 254 -50.70 7.91 -11.41
N LYS A 255 -50.97 9.19 -11.11
CA LYS A 255 -49.99 10.29 -11.00
C LYS A 255 -49.91 10.93 -9.62
N ASN A 256 -50.74 10.51 -8.67
CA ASN A 256 -50.77 11.09 -7.32
C ASN A 256 -50.13 10.15 -6.30
N ILE A 257 -49.41 10.72 -5.34
CA ILE A 257 -48.83 9.96 -4.23
C ILE A 257 -49.97 9.61 -3.26
N MET A 258 -50.28 8.31 -3.15
CA MET A 258 -51.27 7.81 -2.19
C MET A 258 -50.68 7.60 -0.80
N GLY A 259 -49.37 7.46 -0.71
CA GLY A 259 -48.72 7.04 0.53
C GLY A 259 -47.24 6.78 0.34
N PHE A 260 -46.64 6.22 1.39
CA PHE A 260 -45.23 5.91 1.45
C PHE A 260 -45.02 4.55 2.09
N LEU A 261 -44.06 3.81 1.55
CA LEU A 261 -43.49 2.63 2.19
C LEU A 261 -42.16 3.03 2.82
N GLU A 262 -41.98 2.69 4.09
CA GLU A 262 -40.77 3.02 4.82
C GLU A 262 -40.09 1.79 5.44
N ILE A 263 -38.78 1.93 5.67
CA ILE A 263 -37.98 0.99 6.43
C ILE A 263 -37.23 1.74 7.53
N GLU A 264 -37.48 1.36 8.78
CA GLU A 264 -36.87 1.94 9.97
C GLU A 264 -35.56 1.24 10.35
N ASN A 265 -35.49 -0.09 10.20
CA ASN A 265 -34.31 -0.86 10.60
C ASN A 265 -34.09 -2.13 9.76
N PHE A 266 -32.82 -2.52 9.63
CA PHE A 266 -32.37 -3.76 8.98
C PHE A 266 -31.80 -4.75 10.00
N SER A 267 -31.99 -6.04 9.76
CA SER A 267 -31.51 -7.10 10.66
C SER A 267 -29.99 -7.35 10.56
N TYR A 268 -29.36 -6.92 9.46
CA TYR A 268 -27.93 -7.09 9.23
C TYR A 268 -27.30 -5.89 8.50
N THR A 269 -26.01 -5.65 8.76
CA THR A 269 -25.14 -4.66 8.07
C THR A 269 -24.80 -5.07 6.63
N THR A 270 -25.76 -5.55 5.86
CA THR A 270 -25.63 -5.59 4.41
C THR A 270 -25.51 -4.15 3.89
N GLY A 271 -24.62 -3.92 2.92
CA GLY A 271 -24.32 -2.57 2.44
C GLY A 271 -25.58 -1.77 2.10
N GLU A 272 -25.81 -0.67 2.83
CA GLU A 272 -27.02 0.16 2.74
C GLU A 272 -27.35 0.57 1.30
N LYS A 273 -26.31 0.91 0.50
CA LYS A 273 -26.46 1.24 -0.92
C LYS A 273 -27.05 0.10 -1.75
N TYR A 274 -26.62 -1.14 -1.50
CA TYR A 274 -27.14 -2.31 -2.21
C TYR A 274 -28.62 -2.55 -1.87
N ASN A 275 -28.96 -2.53 -0.58
CA ASN A 275 -30.35 -2.71 -0.15
C ASN A 275 -31.24 -1.58 -0.68
N PHE A 276 -30.70 -0.36 -0.79
CA PHE A 276 -31.43 0.78 -1.33
C PHE A 276 -31.67 0.68 -2.84
N GLU A 277 -30.70 0.22 -3.64
CA GLU A 277 -30.92 0.00 -5.07
C GLU A 277 -31.92 -1.13 -5.32
N LEU A 278 -31.86 -2.21 -4.53
CA LEU A 278 -32.88 -3.25 -4.58
C LEU A 278 -34.25 -2.71 -4.15
N PHE A 279 -34.31 -1.91 -3.08
CA PHE A 279 -35.54 -1.24 -2.64
C PHE A 279 -36.17 -0.39 -3.75
N LYS A 280 -35.37 0.41 -4.49
CA LYS A 280 -35.88 1.19 -5.63
C LYS A 280 -36.52 0.31 -6.70
N ILE A 281 -35.83 -0.75 -7.12
CA ILE A 281 -36.33 -1.67 -8.14
C ILE A 281 -37.66 -2.31 -7.69
N LEU A 282 -37.71 -2.76 -6.43
CA LEU A 282 -38.93 -3.34 -5.86
C LEU A 282 -40.08 -2.32 -5.76
N MET A 283 -39.78 -1.07 -5.41
CA MET A 283 -40.78 0.01 -5.35
C MET A 283 -41.33 0.37 -6.73
N GLU A 284 -40.48 0.44 -7.76
CA GLU A 284 -40.92 0.67 -9.14
C GLU A 284 -41.87 -0.44 -9.60
N GLU A 285 -41.48 -1.69 -9.36
CA GLU A 285 -42.29 -2.85 -9.70
C GLU A 285 -43.64 -2.90 -8.95
N ILE A 286 -43.67 -2.54 -7.66
CA ILE A 286 -44.92 -2.43 -6.90
C ILE A 286 -45.81 -1.33 -7.46
N ASN A 287 -45.25 -0.17 -7.78
CA ASN A 287 -46.00 0.93 -8.35
C ASN A 287 -46.60 0.54 -9.71
N GLU A 288 -45.89 -0.24 -10.53
CA GLU A 288 -46.48 -0.80 -11.75
C GLU A 288 -47.67 -1.73 -11.46
N ILE A 289 -47.58 -2.56 -10.41
CA ILE A 289 -48.66 -3.48 -10.01
C ILE A 289 -49.89 -2.69 -9.54
N LEU A 290 -49.69 -1.66 -8.71
CA LEU A 290 -50.75 -0.78 -8.22
C LEU A 290 -51.43 -0.03 -9.38
N GLN A 291 -50.65 0.52 -10.31
CA GLN A 291 -51.18 1.20 -11.50
C GLN A 291 -51.97 0.24 -12.41
N LYS A 292 -51.47 -0.99 -12.65
CA LYS A 292 -52.18 -1.97 -13.49
C LYS A 292 -53.51 -2.45 -12.88
N ARG A 293 -53.65 -2.36 -11.56
CA ARG A 293 -54.88 -2.72 -10.85
C ARG A 293 -55.91 -1.58 -10.82
N GLY A 294 -55.51 -0.34 -11.09
CA GLY A 294 -56.38 0.83 -11.04
C GLY A 294 -56.78 1.23 -9.62
N ASP A 295 -55.92 0.94 -8.65
CA ASP A 295 -56.18 1.01 -7.20
C ASP A 295 -55.38 2.07 -6.46
#